data_AF-A0A8C5WRF6-F1
#
_entry.id   AF-A0A8C5WRF6-F1
#
_cell.length_a   1.000
_cell.length_b   1.000
_cell.length_c   1.000
_cell.angle_alpha   90.00
_cell.angle_beta   90.00
_cell.angle_gamma   90.00
#
_symmetry.space_group_name_H-M   'P 1'
#
loop_
_entity.id
_entity.type
_entity.pdbx_description
1 polymer ?
#
loop_
_entity_poly.entity_id
_entity_poly.type
_entity_poly.pdbx_seq_one_letter_code
_entity_poly.pdbx_strand_id
1 'polypeptide(L)'
;ANERQAWESVAAGRPRKTNSIIPHFSGFAVSASAQSYDMRRVEITPLEQRKLTFDTHRLVRDLEAHGFAKEQAETVVSALMSLSAVSLDTVYKDMVTQAQQEITLQQIMFHLDSIRKDMVILEKSEFANLRAENEKMKIELDQVKQQLMVSRSGTAKWFSLRMEHKPAFKKNCR
;
A
#
# COMPACT_ATOMS: atom_id res chain seq x y z
N ALA A 1 -6.37 -19.68 -44.26
CA ALA A 1 -7.60 -18.88 -44.27
C ALA A 1 -8.46 -19.06 -43.01
N ASN A 2 -7.88 -19.24 -41.81
CA ASN A 2 -8.69 -19.45 -40.60
C ASN A 2 -7.98 -19.05 -39.29
N GLU A 3 -7.43 -17.84 -39.25
CA GLU A 3 -6.98 -17.24 -37.97
C GLU A 3 -7.64 -15.88 -37.74
N ARG A 4 -7.91 -15.11 -38.80
CA ARG A 4 -8.72 -13.87 -38.70
C ARG A 4 -10.18 -14.12 -38.27
N GLN A 5 -10.76 -15.28 -38.59
CA GLN A 5 -12.13 -15.65 -38.18
C GLN A 5 -12.24 -16.07 -36.70
N ALA A 6 -11.14 -16.50 -36.07
CA ALA A 6 -11.13 -16.84 -34.65
C ALA A 6 -11.20 -15.59 -33.75
N TRP A 7 -10.59 -14.48 -34.18
CA TRP A 7 -10.64 -13.20 -33.46
C TRP A 7 -11.98 -12.46 -33.65
N GLU A 8 -12.64 -12.60 -34.80
CA GLU A 8 -13.95 -11.97 -35.06
C GLU A 8 -15.10 -12.59 -34.24
N SER A 9 -15.02 -13.89 -33.92
CA SER A 9 -16.06 -14.56 -33.11
C SER A 9 -16.00 -14.18 -31.62
N VAL A 10 -14.85 -13.72 -31.12
CA VAL A 10 -14.72 -13.16 -29.75
C VAL A 10 -15.12 -11.68 -29.71
N ALA A 11 -14.93 -10.94 -30.81
CA ALA A 11 -15.28 -9.52 -30.91
C ALA A 11 -16.76 -9.25 -31.26
N ALA A 12 -17.51 -10.22 -31.80
CA ALA A 12 -18.87 -10.05 -32.32
C ALA A 12 -20.02 -10.26 -31.30
N GLY A 13 -19.76 -10.18 -29.99
CA GLY A 13 -20.79 -10.07 -28.96
C GLY A 13 -21.35 -8.64 -28.87
N ARG A 14 -22.51 -8.38 -29.49
CA ARG A 14 -23.20 -7.07 -29.53
C ARG A 14 -23.43 -6.48 -28.11
N PRO A 15 -23.29 -5.15 -27.92
CA PRO A 15 -23.44 -4.51 -26.60
C PRO A 15 -24.90 -4.42 -26.17
N ARG A 16 -25.25 -4.96 -25.01
CA ARG A 16 -26.53 -4.67 -24.35
C ARG A 16 -26.33 -3.46 -23.44
N LYS A 17 -26.89 -2.31 -23.86
CA LYS A 17 -26.91 -1.08 -23.09
C LYS A 17 -27.99 -1.14 -21.99
N THR A 18 -27.58 -0.62 -20.82
CA THR A 18 -28.34 -0.13 -19.65
C THR A 18 -29.13 -1.12 -18.78
N ASN A 19 -28.56 -1.50 -17.64
CA ASN A 19 -28.84 -0.79 -16.39
C ASN A 19 -27.59 -0.80 -15.51
N SER A 20 -27.34 0.34 -14.87
CA SER A 20 -26.16 0.68 -14.08
C SER A 20 -25.88 -0.34 -12.98
N ILE A 21 -24.87 -1.19 -13.17
CA ILE A 21 -24.12 -1.84 -12.10
C ILE A 21 -22.64 -1.82 -12.51
N ILE A 22 -21.86 -1.20 -11.64
CA ILE A 22 -20.43 -0.94 -11.68
C ILE A 22 -19.67 -2.26 -11.89
N PRO A 23 -18.71 -2.36 -12.84
CA PRO A 23 -17.96 -3.60 -13.01
C PRO A 23 -17.00 -3.79 -11.84
N HIS A 24 -17.11 -4.96 -11.22
CA HIS A 24 -16.32 -5.44 -10.10
C HIS A 24 -14.82 -5.32 -10.34
N PHE A 25 -14.19 -4.47 -9.53
CA PHE A 25 -12.77 -4.48 -9.22
C PHE A 25 -12.53 -5.64 -8.23
N SER A 26 -12.10 -6.80 -8.70
CA SER A 26 -11.55 -7.86 -7.84
C SER A 26 -10.03 -7.84 -7.94
N GLY A 27 -9.44 -6.91 -7.21
CA GLY A 27 -8.00 -6.70 -7.05
C GLY A 27 -7.86 -5.57 -6.05
N PHE A 28 -7.57 -5.95 -4.81
CA PHE A 28 -7.45 -5.13 -3.60
C PHE A 28 -7.87 -3.66 -3.76
N ALA A 29 -9.10 -3.37 -3.31
CA ALA A 29 -9.42 -2.03 -2.88
C ALA A 29 -8.43 -1.68 -1.75
N VAL A 30 -7.34 -0.99 -2.09
CA VAL A 30 -6.79 0.00 -1.16
C VAL A 30 -7.98 0.90 -0.91
N SER A 31 -8.60 0.76 0.25
CA SER A 31 -9.66 1.63 0.69
C SER A 31 -9.13 3.05 0.48
N ALA A 32 -9.68 3.75 -0.51
CA ALA A 32 -9.74 5.19 -0.49
C ALA A 32 -10.71 5.60 0.63
N SER A 33 -10.46 5.12 1.85
CA SER A 33 -10.85 5.78 3.07
C SER A 33 -9.84 6.92 3.26
N ALA A 34 -9.85 7.87 2.32
CA ALA A 34 -9.60 9.26 2.65
C ALA A 34 -10.84 9.78 3.41
N GLN A 35 -11.23 9.08 4.47
CA GLN A 35 -12.30 9.46 5.35
C GLN A 35 -11.75 9.28 6.75
N SER A 36 -11.40 10.43 7.30
CA SER A 36 -11.20 10.68 8.71
C SER A 36 -10.26 9.68 9.37
N TYR A 37 -8.96 9.98 9.33
CA TYR A 37 -8.32 10.13 10.63
C TYR A 37 -9.16 11.21 11.33
N ASP A 38 -10.19 10.78 12.07
CA ASP A 38 -10.96 11.63 12.95
C ASP A 38 -10.00 12.03 14.05
N MET A 39 -9.09 12.94 13.69
CA MET A 39 -8.50 13.87 14.62
C MET A 39 -9.70 14.61 15.16
N ARG A 40 -10.29 14.04 16.21
CA ARG A 40 -10.99 14.81 17.22
C ARG A 40 -10.03 15.94 17.49
N ARG A 41 -10.31 17.11 16.90
CA ARG A 41 -9.39 18.25 16.83
C ARG A 41 -9.15 18.57 18.29
N VAL A 42 -8.06 18.06 18.83
CA VAL A 42 -7.69 18.34 20.21
C VAL A 42 -7.29 19.79 20.09
N GLU A 43 -8.25 20.68 20.34
CA GLU A 43 -7.96 22.08 20.58
C GLU A 43 -7.14 22.09 21.86
N ILE A 44 -5.84 21.86 21.69
CA ILE A 44 -4.84 22.20 22.66
C ILE A 44 -4.97 23.71 22.73
N THR A 45 -5.73 24.16 23.73
CA THR A 45 -5.88 25.59 24.06
C THR A 45 -4.57 26.31 23.80
N PRO A 46 -4.57 27.39 22.99
CA PRO A 46 -3.36 28.13 22.65
C PRO A 46 -2.53 28.42 23.91
N LEU A 47 -1.20 28.25 23.84
CA LEU A 47 -0.27 28.53 24.95
C LEU A 47 -0.61 29.83 25.69
N GLU A 48 -1.01 30.84 24.93
CA GLU A 48 -1.22 32.21 25.38
C GLU A 48 -2.41 32.35 26.34
N GLN A 49 -3.40 31.45 26.27
CA GLN A 49 -4.53 31.38 27.19
C GLN A 49 -4.20 30.62 28.49
N ARG A 50 -2.99 30.06 28.63
CA ARG A 50 -2.57 29.25 29.80
C ARG A 50 -1.66 30.01 30.76
N LYS A 51 -1.61 31.34 30.69
CA LYS A 51 -1.15 32.15 31.82
C LYS A 51 -2.19 32.03 32.93
N LEU A 52 -1.85 31.31 34.00
CA LEU A 52 -2.66 31.29 35.21
C LEU A 52 -2.69 32.71 35.78
N THR A 53 -3.80 33.43 35.56
CA THR A 53 -4.00 34.76 36.14
C THR A 53 -4.37 34.59 37.60
N PHE A 54 -3.39 34.68 38.48
CA PHE A 54 -3.64 34.70 39.92
C PHE A 54 -4.08 36.12 40.32
N ASP A 55 -5.30 36.25 40.83
CA ASP A 55 -5.70 37.46 41.56
C ASP A 55 -4.99 37.46 42.93
N THR A 56 -3.77 37.99 42.90
CA THR A 56 -2.86 38.06 44.05
C THR A 56 -3.51 38.86 45.18
N HIS A 57 -4.18 39.94 44.81
CA HIS A 57 -4.78 40.87 45.76
C HIS A 57 -5.94 40.21 46.52
N ARG A 58 -6.83 39.49 45.82
CA ARG A 58 -7.93 38.76 46.48
C ARG A 58 -7.43 37.68 47.43
N LEU A 59 -6.41 36.93 47.05
CA LEU A 59 -5.85 35.88 47.91
C LEU A 59 -5.15 36.44 49.14
N VAL A 60 -4.42 37.55 49.01
CA VAL A 60 -3.83 38.25 50.17
C VAL A 60 -4.94 38.75 51.11
N ARG A 61 -6.00 39.37 50.57
CA ARG A 61 -7.14 39.84 51.37
C ARG A 61 -7.85 38.70 52.10
N ASP A 62 -8.00 37.55 51.45
CA ASP A 62 -8.64 36.38 52.03
C ASP A 62 -7.78 35.79 53.16
N LEU A 63 -6.47 35.68 52.97
CA LEU A 63 -5.54 35.23 54.01
C LEU A 63 -5.49 36.20 55.20
N GLU A 64 -5.49 37.50 54.95
CA GLU A 64 -5.60 38.53 56.00
C GLU A 64 -6.89 38.35 56.82
N ALA A 65 -8.02 38.07 56.16
CA ALA A 65 -9.31 37.83 56.83
C ALA A 65 -9.32 36.56 57.69
N HIS A 66 -8.46 35.59 57.39
CA HIS A 66 -8.28 34.35 58.14
C HIS A 66 -7.17 34.44 59.21
N GLY A 67 -6.68 35.64 59.53
CA GLY A 67 -5.77 35.89 60.65
C GLY A 67 -4.28 35.84 60.30
N PHE A 68 -3.91 35.80 59.02
CA PHE A 68 -2.52 35.94 58.61
C PHE A 68 -2.08 37.42 58.64
N ALA A 69 -0.85 37.68 59.08
CA ALA A 69 -0.25 38.99 58.88
C ALA A 69 -0.01 39.23 57.38
N LYS A 70 -0.13 40.48 56.93
CA LYS A 70 0.01 40.85 55.52
C LYS A 70 1.27 40.29 54.86
N GLU A 71 2.43 40.43 55.52
CA GLU A 71 3.71 39.91 55.00
C GLU A 71 3.72 38.37 54.88
N GLN A 72 3.06 37.66 55.79
CA GLN A 72 2.93 36.20 55.73
C GLN A 72 2.03 35.79 54.58
N ALA A 73 0.90 36.48 54.40
CA ALA A 73 -0.02 36.25 53.28
C ALA A 73 0.67 36.50 51.93
N GLU A 74 1.40 37.61 51.78
CA GLU A 74 2.17 37.94 50.58
C GLU A 74 3.26 36.88 50.30
N THR A 75 3.94 36.38 51.33
CA THR A 75 4.97 35.34 51.19
C THR A 75 4.36 34.01 50.71
N VAL A 76 3.23 33.59 51.28
CA VAL A 76 2.52 32.38 50.87
C VAL A 76 2.04 32.48 49.43
N VAL A 77 1.43 33.61 49.05
CA VAL A 77 0.96 33.83 47.67
C VAL A 77 2.13 33.89 46.68
N SER A 78 3.27 34.47 47.07
CA SER A 78 4.49 34.50 46.26
C SER A 78 5.06 33.10 46.04
N ALA A 79 5.08 32.26 47.07
CA ALA A 79 5.50 30.86 46.95
C ALA A 79 4.56 30.06 46.04
N LEU A 80 3.25 30.26 46.14
CA LEU A 80 2.25 29.64 45.27
C LEU A 80 2.40 30.07 43.82
N MET A 81 2.66 31.36 43.56
CA MET A 81 2.93 31.85 42.21
C MET A 81 4.19 31.22 41.62
N SER A 82 5.28 31.15 42.40
CA SER A 82 6.54 30.54 41.97
C SER A 82 6.35 29.06 41.63
N LEU A 83 5.70 28.29 42.51
CA LEU A 83 5.41 26.87 42.28
C LEU A 83 4.51 26.66 41.06
N SER A 84 3.49 27.50 40.88
CA SER A 84 2.59 27.44 39.74
C SER A 84 3.30 27.77 38.42
N ALA A 85 4.23 28.73 38.45
CA ALA A 85 5.03 29.08 37.27
C ALA A 85 5.95 27.93 36.86
N VAL A 86 6.63 27.29 37.82
CA VAL A 86 7.52 26.15 37.56
C VAL A 86 6.74 24.91 37.11
N SER A 87 5.60 24.61 37.73
CA SER A 87 4.78 23.45 37.36
C SER A 87 4.20 23.59 35.96
N LEU A 88 3.73 24.80 35.59
CA LEU A 88 3.24 25.07 34.24
C LEU A 88 4.35 25.05 33.18
N ASP A 89 5.55 25.55 33.49
CA ASP A 89 6.71 25.45 32.58
C ASP A 89 7.10 23.99 32.32
N THR A 90 7.09 23.15 33.36
CA THR A 90 7.37 21.71 33.24
C THR A 90 6.31 21.01 32.40
N VAL A 91 5.02 21.19 32.73
CA VAL A 91 3.91 20.60 31.97
C VAL A 91 3.93 21.09 30.52
N TYR A 92 4.28 22.35 30.28
CA TYR A 92 4.35 22.89 28.92
C TYR A 92 5.48 22.27 28.09
N LYS A 93 6.66 22.07 28.68
CA LYS A 93 7.79 21.39 28.02
C LYS A 93 7.47 19.93 27.70
N ASP A 94 6.72 19.27 28.57
CA ASP A 94 6.31 17.87 28.39
C ASP A 94 5.08 17.71 27.47
N MET A 95 4.36 18.80 27.18
CA MET A 95 3.24 18.79 26.25
C MET A 95 3.74 18.67 24.82
N VAL A 96 3.20 17.70 24.09
CA VAL A 96 3.40 17.61 22.64
C VAL A 96 2.64 18.76 21.99
N THR A 97 3.35 19.62 21.27
CA THR A 97 2.74 20.75 20.56
C THR A 97 1.95 20.27 19.35
N GLN A 98 0.94 21.03 18.95
CA GLN A 98 0.15 20.75 17.73
C GLN A 98 1.05 20.65 16.48
N ALA A 99 2.08 21.49 16.38
CA ALA A 99 3.06 21.45 15.30
C ALA A 99 3.85 20.12 15.29
N GLN A 100 4.27 19.64 16.47
CA GLN A 100 4.97 18.35 16.58
C GLN A 100 4.07 17.16 16.20
N GLN A 101 2.78 17.23 16.54
CA GLN A 101 1.79 16.23 16.11
C GLN A 101 1.63 16.24 14.59
N GLU A 102 1.52 17.41 13.96
CA GLU A 102 1.36 17.54 12.52
C GLU A 102 2.57 17.00 11.74
N ILE A 103 3.79 17.32 12.19
CA ILE A 103 5.02 16.78 11.59
C ILE A 103 5.05 15.26 11.66
N THR A 104 4.75 14.68 12.82
CA THR A 104 4.74 13.23 13.01
C THR A 104 3.70 12.55 12.11
N LEU A 105 2.53 13.18 11.96
CA LEU A 105 1.46 12.68 11.10
C LEU A 105 1.90 12.72 9.63
N GLN A 106 2.47 13.83 9.16
CA GLN A 106 3.00 13.93 7.80
C GLN A 106 4.08 12.87 7.52
N GLN A 107 4.93 12.55 8.48
CA GLN A 107 5.91 11.46 8.36
C GLN A 107 5.23 10.09 8.21
N ILE A 108 4.22 9.79 9.04
CA ILE A 108 3.46 8.54 8.94
C ILE A 108 2.78 8.43 7.56
N MET A 109 2.16 9.51 7.09
CA MET A 109 1.54 9.55 5.75
C MET A 109 2.56 9.32 4.64
N PHE A 110 3.73 9.96 4.72
CA PHE A 110 4.81 9.76 3.77
C PHE A 110 5.27 8.30 3.72
N HIS A 111 5.46 7.66 4.88
CA HIS A 111 5.83 6.24 4.95
C HIS A 111 4.75 5.33 4.37
N LEU A 112 3.47 5.60 4.65
CA LEU A 112 2.36 4.85 4.07
C LEU A 112 2.35 4.96 2.54
N ASP A 113 2.53 6.17 2.00
CA ASP A 113 2.61 6.38 0.56
C ASP A 113 3.81 5.68 -0.09
N SER A 114 4.94 5.57 0.61
CA SER A 114 6.07 4.74 0.18
C SER A 114 5.70 3.26 0.08
N ILE A 115 5.11 2.71 1.15
CA ILE A 115 4.68 1.30 1.19
C ILE A 115 3.68 1.01 0.07
N ARG A 116 2.76 1.93 -0.21
CA ARG A 116 1.79 1.79 -1.31
C ARG A 116 2.50 1.72 -2.67
N LYS A 117 3.54 2.51 -2.90
CA LYS A 117 4.33 2.46 -4.13
C LYS A 117 5.06 1.13 -4.26
N ASP A 118 5.66 0.65 -3.17
CA ASP A 118 6.37 -0.63 -3.16
C ASP A 118 5.44 -1.81 -3.45
N MET A 119 4.22 -1.80 -2.91
CA MET A 119 3.19 -2.80 -3.21
C MET A 119 2.87 -2.86 -4.71
N VAL A 120 2.64 -1.70 -5.34
CA VAL A 120 2.35 -1.62 -6.78
C VAL A 120 3.55 -2.07 -7.63
N ILE A 121 4.78 -1.78 -7.19
CA ILE A 121 6.00 -2.22 -7.87
C ILE A 121 6.10 -3.76 -7.81
N LEU A 122 5.90 -4.35 -6.64
CA LEU A 122 5.92 -5.80 -6.45
C LEU A 122 4.91 -6.48 -7.38
N GLU A 123 3.65 -6.04 -7.37
CA GLU A 123 2.60 -6.58 -8.24
C GLU A 123 2.96 -6.47 -9.73
N LYS A 124 3.48 -5.32 -10.17
CA LYS A 124 3.90 -5.14 -11.57
C LYS A 124 5.07 -6.04 -11.95
N SER A 125 6.03 -6.24 -11.05
CA SER A 125 7.22 -7.05 -11.28
C SER A 125 6.90 -8.55 -11.35
N GLU A 126 6.02 -9.06 -10.47
CA GLU A 126 5.65 -10.48 -10.45
C GLU A 126 4.83 -10.89 -11.69
N PHE A 127 3.87 -10.06 -12.11
CA PHE A 127 3.10 -10.32 -13.32
C PHE A 127 3.95 -10.21 -14.61
N ALA A 128 4.97 -9.36 -14.62
CA ALA A 128 5.90 -9.26 -15.74
C ALA A 128 6.81 -10.49 -15.81
N ASN A 129 7.35 -10.93 -14.66
CA ASN A 129 8.20 -12.10 -14.56
C ASN A 129 7.42 -13.38 -14.95
N LEU A 130 6.22 -13.59 -14.42
CA LEU A 130 5.40 -14.77 -14.75
C LEU A 130 5.02 -14.82 -16.24
N ARG A 131 4.78 -13.67 -16.89
CA ARG A 131 4.53 -13.63 -18.34
C ARG A 131 5.77 -13.97 -19.15
N ALA A 132 6.93 -13.42 -18.77
CA ALA A 132 8.19 -13.73 -19.43
C ALA A 132 8.55 -15.22 -19.29
N GLU A 133 8.36 -15.79 -18.10
CA GLU A 133 8.60 -17.21 -17.84
C GLU A 133 7.62 -18.11 -18.60
N ASN A 134 6.33 -17.75 -18.67
CA ASN A 134 5.34 -18.48 -19.48
C ASN A 134 5.70 -18.47 -20.97
N GLU A 135 6.08 -17.32 -21.52
CA GLU A 135 6.44 -17.24 -22.94
C GLU A 135 7.70 -18.06 -23.24
N LYS A 136 8.68 -18.05 -22.33
CA LYS A 136 9.86 -18.91 -22.41
C LYS A 136 9.49 -20.40 -22.41
N MET A 137 8.66 -20.85 -21.47
CA MET A 137 8.21 -22.24 -21.41
C MET A 137 7.45 -22.66 -22.68
N LYS A 138 6.64 -21.76 -23.24
CA LYS A 138 5.93 -22.01 -24.50
C LYS A 138 6.88 -22.20 -25.68
N ILE A 139 7.90 -21.36 -25.78
CA ILE A 139 8.96 -21.49 -26.81
C ILE A 139 9.70 -22.83 -26.65
N GLU A 140 10.10 -23.18 -25.44
CA GLU A 140 10.78 -24.46 -25.17
C GLU A 140 9.90 -25.66 -25.52
N LEU A 141 8.60 -25.60 -25.18
CA LEU A 141 7.64 -26.64 -25.52
C LEU A 141 7.48 -26.80 -27.04
N ASP A 142 7.36 -25.69 -27.77
CA ASP A 142 7.24 -25.70 -29.22
C ASP A 142 8.52 -26.24 -29.87
N GLN A 143 9.69 -25.92 -29.33
CA GLN A 143 10.97 -26.45 -29.78
C GLN A 143 11.05 -27.98 -29.60
N VAL A 144 10.66 -28.50 -28.43
CA VAL A 144 10.61 -29.96 -28.17
C VAL A 144 9.61 -30.64 -29.10
N LYS A 145 8.43 -30.05 -29.31
CA LYS A 145 7.43 -30.57 -30.28
C LYS A 145 7.99 -30.63 -31.70
N GLN A 146 8.69 -29.59 -32.14
CA GLN A 146 9.32 -29.55 -33.45
C GLN A 146 10.39 -30.63 -33.59
N GLN A 147 11.26 -30.80 -32.59
CA GLN A 147 12.28 -31.86 -32.59
C GLN A 147 11.65 -33.26 -32.67
N LEU A 148 10.55 -33.50 -31.95
CA LEU A 148 9.83 -34.77 -32.02
C LEU A 148 9.19 -34.99 -33.40
N MET A 149 8.58 -33.96 -33.99
CA MET A 149 8.01 -34.00 -35.34
C MET A 149 9.08 -34.30 -36.40
N VAL A 150 10.24 -33.65 -36.30
CA VAL A 150 11.38 -33.89 -37.18
C VAL A 150 11.92 -35.31 -37.01
N SER A 151 12.05 -35.79 -35.78
CA SER A 151 12.52 -37.16 -35.51
C SER A 151 11.53 -38.21 -36.02
N ARG A 152 10.23 -37.99 -35.84
CA ARG A 152 9.17 -38.87 -36.34
C ARG A 152 9.11 -38.89 -37.87
N SER A 153 9.18 -37.73 -38.52
CA SER A 153 9.18 -37.65 -39.99
C SER A 153 10.47 -38.21 -40.58
N GLY A 154 11.62 -37.97 -39.94
CA GLY A 154 12.91 -38.55 -40.30
C GLY A 154 12.88 -40.07 -40.23
N THR A 155 12.43 -40.65 -39.10
CA THR A 155 12.31 -42.10 -38.97
C THR A 155 11.35 -42.70 -40.01
N ALA A 156 10.19 -42.09 -40.24
CA ALA A 156 9.28 -42.53 -41.31
C ALA A 156 9.95 -42.51 -42.70
N LYS A 157 10.71 -41.44 -43.02
CA LYS A 157 11.46 -41.32 -44.27
C LYS A 157 12.57 -42.38 -44.38
N TRP A 158 13.31 -42.64 -43.31
CA TRP A 158 14.32 -43.71 -43.24
C TRP A 158 13.70 -45.10 -43.47
N PHE A 159 12.52 -45.36 -42.89
CA PHE A 159 11.78 -46.61 -43.12
C PHE A 159 11.32 -46.74 -44.58
N SER A 160 10.75 -45.69 -45.18
CA SER A 160 10.34 -45.70 -46.59
C SER A 160 11.53 -45.94 -47.53
N LEU A 161 12.64 -45.23 -47.34
CA LEU A 161 13.85 -45.37 -48.17
C LEU A 161 14.44 -46.79 -48.06
N ARG A 162 14.41 -47.37 -46.85
CA ARG A 162 14.84 -48.76 -46.60
C ARG A 162 13.92 -49.78 -47.27
N MET A 163 12.62 -49.50 -47.40
CA MET A 163 11.67 -50.38 -48.07
C MET A 163 11.80 -50.30 -49.60
N GLU A 164 12.11 -49.13 -50.16
CA GLU A 164 12.37 -48.97 -51.61
C GLU A 164 13.65 -49.67 -52.07
N HIS A 165 14.70 -49.70 -51.24
CA HIS A 165 15.97 -50.35 -51.56
C HIS A 165 16.02 -51.86 -51.24
N LYS A 166 14.89 -52.53 -50.94
CA LYS A 166 14.89 -53.99 -50.76
C LYS A 166 15.22 -54.71 -52.08
N PRO A 167 16.29 -55.52 -52.15
CA PRO A 167 16.60 -56.27 -53.36
C PRO A 167 15.48 -57.28 -53.64
N ALA A 168 14.95 -57.28 -54.86
CA ALA A 168 14.01 -58.28 -55.33
C ALA A 168 14.69 -59.65 -55.30
N PHE A 169 14.35 -60.47 -54.31
CA PHE A 169 14.78 -61.87 -54.25
C PHE A 169 14.05 -62.62 -55.36
N LYS A 170 14.65 -62.64 -56.56
CA LYS A 170 14.20 -63.46 -57.70
C LYS A 170 14.18 -64.92 -57.24
N LYS A 171 13.00 -65.43 -56.90
CA LYS A 171 12.76 -66.87 -56.80
C LYS A 171 12.80 -67.45 -58.20
N ASN A 172 13.98 -67.91 -58.60
CA ASN A 172 14.15 -68.84 -59.70
C ASN A 172 14.43 -70.20 -59.06
N CYS A 173 13.41 -71.02 -58.88
CA CYS A 173 13.57 -72.45 -58.63
C CYS A 173 12.55 -73.20 -59.48
N ARG A 174 13.10 -74.17 -60.21
CA ARG A 174 12.48 -75.11 -61.16
C ARG A 174 11.24 -75.80 -60.65
#